data_AF-A0A2V6FTH3-F1
#
_entry.id   AF-A0A2V6FTH3-F1
#
_cell.length_a   1.000
_cell.length_b   1.000
_cell.length_c   1.000
_cell.angle_alpha   90.00
_cell.angle_beta   90.00
_cell.angle_gamma   90.00
#
_symmetry.space_group_name_H-M   'P 1'
#
loop_
_entity.id
_entity.type
_entity.pdbx_description
1 polymer ?
#
loop_
_entity_poly.entity_id
_entity_poly.type
_entity_poly.pdbx_seq_one_letter_code
_entity_poly.pdbx_strand_id
1 'polypeptide(L)'
;MRTTITIDHDVAVEIEKVMAKRKIRFKQLINDALRLGLRQLLSGSTRPKQKYRTPSSSLGRCFLPSLDNVAEILATAEGEDYK
;
A
#
# COMPACT_ATOMS: atom_id res chain seq x y z
N MET A 1 24.40 4.62 -27.11
CA MET A 1 24.42 3.17 -27.41
C MET A 1 23.13 2.80 -28.11
N ARG A 2 23.17 1.91 -29.11
CA ARG A 2 21.98 1.32 -29.75
C ARG A 2 21.83 -0.10 -29.21
N THR A 3 20.65 -0.40 -28.66
CA THR A 3 20.36 -1.68 -28.02
C THR A 3 18.94 -2.07 -28.40
N THR A 4 18.72 -3.35 -28.65
CA THR A 4 17.39 -3.93 -28.83
C THR A 4 16.99 -4.58 -27.51
N ILE A 5 15.79 -4.26 -27.02
CA ILE A 5 15.22 -4.85 -25.81
C ILE A 5 13.87 -5.48 -26.18
N THR A 6 13.59 -6.66 -25.64
CA THR A 6 12.28 -7.29 -25.74
C THR A 6 11.43 -6.79 -24.57
N ILE A 7 10.18 -6.41 -24.82
CA ILE A 7 9.25 -5.86 -23.83
C ILE A 7 7.96 -6.67 -23.90
N ASP A 8 7.41 -7.02 -22.73
CA ASP A 8 6.15 -7.74 -22.63
C ASP A 8 4.96 -6.89 -23.14
N HIS A 9 3.89 -7.56 -23.56
CA HIS A 9 2.77 -6.91 -24.23
C HIS A 9 2.05 -5.87 -23.35
N ASP A 10 1.87 -6.17 -22.07
CA ASP A 10 1.28 -5.28 -21.08
C ASP A 10 2.12 -4.00 -20.89
N VAL A 11 3.44 -4.15 -20.79
CA VAL A 11 4.36 -3.01 -20.66
C VAL A 11 4.37 -2.15 -21.94
N ALA A 12 4.28 -2.77 -23.12
CA ALA A 12 4.18 -2.03 -24.39
C ALA A 12 2.93 -1.14 -24.44
N VAL A 13 1.77 -1.66 -24.00
CA VAL A 13 0.51 -0.89 -23.92
C VAL A 13 0.64 0.27 -22.93
N GLU A 14 1.31 0.08 -21.80
CA GLU A 14 1.55 1.17 -20.85
C GLU A 14 2.47 2.26 -21.43
N ILE A 15 3.53 1.87 -22.12
CA ILE A 15 4.45 2.79 -22.80
C ILE A 15 3.68 3.66 -23.80
N GLU A 16 2.84 3.08 -24.64
CA GLU A 16 2.02 3.82 -25.61
C GLU A 16 1.09 4.84 -24.93
N LYS A 17 0.40 4.43 -23.86
CA LYS A 17 -0.46 5.32 -23.07
C LYS A 17 0.33 6.51 -22.49
N VAL A 18 1.51 6.25 -21.93
CA VAL A 18 2.35 7.30 -21.34
C VAL A 18 2.90 8.23 -22.43
N MET A 19 3.32 7.69 -23.58
CA MET A 19 3.77 8.48 -24.72
C MET A 19 2.66 9.40 -25.23
N ALA A 20 1.44 8.89 -25.41
CA ALA A 20 0.30 9.69 -25.85
C ALA A 20 -0.04 10.80 -24.84
N LYS A 21 -0.05 10.48 -23.54
CA LYS A 21 -0.37 11.44 -22.48
C LYS A 21 0.68 12.54 -22.34
N ARG A 22 1.97 12.20 -22.43
CA ARG A 22 3.09 13.14 -22.21
C ARG A 22 3.60 13.78 -23.50
N LYS A 23 3.15 13.32 -24.67
CA LYS A 23 3.60 13.76 -26.00
C LYS A 23 5.13 13.66 -26.17
N ILE A 24 5.73 12.56 -25.71
CA ILE A 24 7.18 12.30 -25.81
C ILE A 24 7.48 11.07 -26.66
N ARG A 25 8.70 11.02 -27.22
CA ARG A 25 9.16 9.90 -28.06
C ARG A 25 9.55 8.68 -27.22
N PHE A 26 9.42 7.48 -27.79
CA PHE A 26 9.76 6.19 -27.17
C PHE A 26 11.15 6.20 -26.52
N LYS A 27 12.18 6.62 -27.26
CA LYS A 27 13.56 6.69 -26.76
C LYS A 27 13.68 7.54 -25.50
N GLN A 28 12.98 8.68 -25.44
CA GLN A 28 13.05 9.56 -24.27
C GLN A 28 12.38 8.89 -23.08
N LEU A 29 11.16 8.39 -23.25
CA LEU A 29 10.41 7.71 -22.20
C LEU A 29 11.20 6.52 -21.61
N ILE A 30 11.74 5.64 -22.46
CA ILE A 30 12.48 4.45 -22.01
C ILE A 30 13.73 4.84 -21.23
N ASN A 31 14.52 5.81 -21.72
CA ASN A 31 15.71 6.23 -20.99
C ASN A 31 15.37 6.88 -19.64
N ASP A 32 14.32 7.69 -19.57
CA ASP A 32 13.91 8.33 -18.32
C ASP A 32 13.36 7.31 -17.32
N ALA A 33 12.55 6.35 -17.79
CA ALA A 33 12.03 5.26 -16.98
C ALA A 33 13.16 4.37 -16.43
N LEU A 34 14.12 3.96 -17.29
CA LEU A 34 15.26 3.16 -16.87
C LEU A 34 16.14 3.88 -15.86
N ARG A 35 16.42 5.18 -16.06
CA ARG A 35 17.18 5.98 -15.08
C ARG A 35 16.48 6.02 -13.73
N LEU A 36 15.15 6.24 -13.71
CA LEU A 36 14.37 6.27 -12.49
C LEU A 36 14.38 4.90 -11.80
N GLY A 37 14.13 3.83 -12.54
CA GLY A 37 14.12 2.45 -12.04
C GLY A 37 15.48 2.04 -11.47
N LEU A 38 16.56 2.30 -12.20
CA LEU A 38 17.92 2.00 -11.74
C LEU A 38 18.29 2.79 -10.47
N ARG A 39 17.90 4.06 -10.38
CA ARG A 39 18.09 4.85 -9.13
C ARG A 39 17.35 4.23 -7.96
N GLN A 40 16.11 3.77 -8.15
CA GLN A 40 15.34 3.12 -7.09
C GLN A 40 15.98 1.80 -6.67
N LEU A 41 16.37 0.95 -7.63
CA LEU A 41 17.04 -0.33 -7.38
C LEU A 41 18.38 -0.15 -6.64
N LEU A 42 19.20 0.82 -7.07
CA LEU A 42 20.51 1.09 -6.45
C LEU A 42 20.39 1.76 -5.09
N SER A 43 19.35 2.58 -4.86
CA SER A 43 19.15 3.27 -3.59
C SER A 43 18.75 2.36 -2.43
N GLY A 44 18.54 1.05 -2.68
CA GLY A 44 18.10 0.07 -1.66
C GLY A 44 16.74 0.41 -1.04
N SER A 45 16.03 1.40 -1.59
CA SER A 45 14.82 1.95 -1.00
C SER A 45 13.60 1.16 -1.46
N THR A 46 13.50 -0.09 -1.01
CA THR A 46 12.23 -0.49 -0.42
C THR A 46 12.08 0.38 0.82
N ARG A 47 11.68 1.65 0.64
CA ARG A 47 11.28 2.51 1.75
C ARG A 47 10.32 1.65 2.55
N PRO A 48 10.66 1.22 3.78
CA PRO A 48 9.79 0.33 4.51
C PRO A 48 8.46 1.06 4.54
N LYS A 49 7.41 0.45 3.95
CA LYS A 49 6.07 1.01 4.05
C LYS A 49 5.90 1.26 5.54
N GLN A 50 5.87 2.53 5.96
CA GLN A 50 5.72 2.84 7.36
C GLN A 50 4.45 2.10 7.77
N LYS A 51 4.61 1.12 8.66
CA LYS A 51 3.47 0.33 9.12
C LYS A 51 2.51 1.34 9.72
N TYR A 52 1.32 1.44 9.13
CA TYR A 52 0.29 2.30 9.68
C TYR A 52 0.03 1.84 11.12
N ARG A 53 0.19 2.76 12.07
CA ARG A 53 -0.18 2.53 13.47
C ARG A 53 -1.54 3.19 13.68
N THR A 54 -2.54 2.39 14.05
CA THR A 54 -3.84 2.91 14.43
C THR A 54 -3.66 3.79 15.68
N PRO A 55 -4.04 5.07 15.64
CA PRO A 55 -3.96 5.94 16.80
C PRO A 55 -4.86 5.39 17.91
N SER A 56 -4.31 5.26 19.12
CA SER A 56 -5.12 4.92 20.29
C SER A 56 -5.84 6.16 20.80
N SER A 57 -7.07 5.98 21.27
CA SER A 57 -7.83 7.00 22.00
C SER A 57 -8.14 6.48 23.39
N SER A 58 -8.06 7.35 24.40
CA SER A 58 -8.47 7.00 25.76
C SER A 58 -10.00 6.96 25.81
N LEU A 59 -10.56 5.81 26.18
CA LEU A 59 -12.00 5.66 26.45
C LEU A 59 -12.34 5.84 27.93
N GLY A 60 -11.36 6.22 28.76
CA GLY A 60 -11.52 6.34 30.21
C GLY A 60 -11.37 5.00 30.94
N ARG A 61 -11.89 4.95 32.17
CA ARG A 61 -11.80 3.78 33.05
C ARG A 61 -12.82 2.72 32.61
N CYS A 62 -12.39 1.46 32.53
CA CYS A 62 -13.31 0.34 32.35
C CYS A 62 -14.22 0.20 33.57
N PHE A 63 -15.53 0.18 33.35
CA PHE A 63 -16.52 -0.04 34.41
C PHE A 63 -16.74 -1.52 34.75
N LEU A 64 -16.26 -2.42 33.89
CA LEU A 64 -16.33 -3.86 34.08
C LEU A 64 -15.01 -4.38 34.69
N PRO A 65 -15.08 -5.39 35.58
CA PRO A 65 -13.92 -5.95 36.25
C PRO A 65 -12.98 -6.70 35.29
N SER A 66 -13.52 -7.29 34.22
CA SER A 66 -12.77 -7.97 33.16
C SER A 66 -13.49 -7.84 31.82
N LEU A 67 -12.72 -7.72 30.74
CA LEU A 67 -13.23 -7.77 29.36
C LEU A 67 -12.98 -9.13 28.68
N ASP A 68 -12.34 -10.06 29.37
CA ASP A 68 -12.01 -11.38 28.82
C ASP A 68 -13.18 -12.37 28.95
N ASN A 69 -14.15 -12.08 29.82
CA ASN A 69 -15.36 -12.88 29.99
C ASN A 69 -16.52 -12.30 29.17
N VAL A 70 -16.58 -12.65 27.89
CA VAL A 70 -17.61 -12.14 26.97
C VAL A 70 -19.03 -12.41 27.48
N ALA A 71 -19.27 -13.58 28.08
CA ALA A 71 -20.57 -13.96 28.61
C ALA A 71 -21.06 -12.98 29.70
N GLU A 72 -20.20 -12.67 30.67
CA GLU A 72 -20.51 -11.74 31.76
C GLU A 72 -20.69 -10.31 31.27
N ILE A 73 -19.91 -9.88 30.27
CA ILE A 73 -20.06 -8.57 29.63
C ILE A 73 -21.43 -8.46 28.97
N LEU A 74 -21.83 -9.47 28.19
CA LEU A 74 -23.12 -9.49 27.50
C LEU A 74 -24.27 -9.56 28.51
N ALA A 75 -24.18 -10.40 29.54
CA ALA A 75 -25.17 -10.43 30.61
C ALA A 75 -25.31 -9.07 31.32
N THR A 76 -24.20 -8.37 31.56
CA THR A 76 -24.22 -7.04 32.19
C THR A 76 -24.75 -5.95 31.26
N ALA A 77 -24.44 -6.01 29.97
CA ALA A 77 -24.80 -4.98 28.99
C ALA A 77 -26.22 -5.17 28.39
N GLU A 78 -26.63 -6.42 28.20
CA GLU A 78 -27.83 -6.82 27.45
C GLU A 78 -28.83 -7.64 28.29
N GLY A 79 -28.42 -8.11 29.48
CA GLY A 79 -29.22 -8.97 30.37
C GLY A 79 -28.95 -10.47 30.16
N GLU A 80 -29.41 -11.31 31.10
CA GLU A 80 -29.16 -12.76 31.10
C GLU A 80 -29.76 -13.51 29.90
N ASP A 81 -30.74 -12.92 29.21
CA ASP A 81 -31.40 -13.51 28.04
C ASP A 81 -30.64 -13.26 26.71
N TYR A 82 -29.38 -12.79 26.79
CA TYR A 82 -28.54 -12.55 25.61
C TYR A 82 -28.33 -13.85 24.81
N LYS A 83 -28.26 -13.74 23.48
CA LYS A 83 -28.10 -14.88 22.56
C LYS A 83 -26.89 -14.71 21.65
#